data_AF-A0A3L9MGL0-F1
#
_entry.id   AF-A0A3L9MGL0-F1
#
_cell.length_a   1.000
_cell.length_b   1.000
_cell.length_c   1.000
_cell.angle_alpha   90.00
_cell.angle_beta   90.00
_cell.angle_gamma   90.00
#
_symmetry.space_group_name_H-M   'P 1'
#
loop_
_entity.id
_entity.type
_entity.pdbx_description
1 polymer ?
#
loop_
_entity_poly.entity_id
_entity_poly.type
_entity_poly.pdbx_seq_one_letter_code
_entity_poly.pdbx_strand_id
1 'polypeptide(L)'
;MLVYPKCEKFIIDGNESLQSCFLGKFIEEMGQESLFILSSKKIAYTDIRAEMKFVIDENGNFTSLEFIGNEFNKELIKDSFDMYLNKYNKKKKKIVPAKDANGNPISKSFYIPYVLKKDLPTYRVY
;
A
#
# COMPACT_ATOMS: atom_id res chain seq x y z
N MET A 1 12.05 12.83 -3.29
CA MET A 1 10.60 13.03 -3.08
C MET A 1 9.80 12.24 -4.10
N LEU A 2 9.03 11.21 -3.71
CA LEU A 2 8.11 10.51 -4.65
C LEU A 2 6.72 11.16 -4.61
N VAL A 3 5.96 11.06 -5.69
CA VAL A 3 4.57 11.55 -5.72
C VAL A 3 3.65 10.41 -6.13
N TYR A 4 2.84 9.95 -5.18
CA TYR A 4 1.82 8.95 -5.44
C TYR A 4 0.62 9.58 -6.17
N PRO A 5 -0.08 8.85 -7.08
CA PRO A 5 -1.29 9.38 -7.71
C PRO A 5 -2.31 9.86 -6.66
N LYS A 6 -2.89 11.05 -6.86
CA LYS A 6 -3.80 11.76 -5.93
C LYS A 6 -3.10 12.49 -4.77
N CYS A 7 -1.77 12.45 -4.69
CA CYS A 7 -0.98 13.20 -3.71
C CYS A 7 -0.32 14.46 -4.30
N GLU A 8 -0.59 14.83 -5.56
CA GLU A 8 0.07 15.96 -6.25
C GLU A 8 -0.11 17.30 -5.52
N LYS A 9 -1.24 17.48 -4.81
CA LYS A 9 -1.51 18.71 -4.05
C LYS A 9 -0.56 18.94 -2.88
N PHE A 10 0.04 17.87 -2.34
CA PHE A 10 0.93 17.94 -1.18
C PHE A 10 2.39 18.23 -1.56
N ILE A 11 2.68 18.46 -2.84
CA ILE A 11 4.03 18.87 -3.30
C ILE A 11 4.47 20.16 -2.62
N ILE A 12 3.54 21.09 -2.41
CA ILE A 12 3.79 22.39 -1.77
C ILE A 12 4.03 22.22 -0.25
N ASP A 13 3.38 21.22 0.36
CA ASP A 13 3.44 20.94 1.79
C ASP A 13 4.68 20.10 2.19
N GLY A 14 5.53 19.75 1.22
CA GLY A 14 6.81 19.11 1.45
C GLY A 14 6.79 17.57 1.56
N ASN A 15 7.98 17.02 1.83
CA ASN A 15 8.26 15.58 1.76
C ASN A 15 7.46 14.74 2.75
N GLU A 16 7.27 15.23 3.98
CA GLU A 16 6.54 14.50 5.04
C GLU A 16 5.06 14.33 4.69
N SER A 17 4.44 15.38 4.14
CA SER A 17 3.05 15.38 3.68
C SER A 17 2.84 14.41 2.53
N LEU A 18 3.77 14.38 1.55
CA LEU A 18 3.73 13.43 0.45
C LEU A 18 3.92 11.99 0.92
N GLN A 19 4.86 11.75 1.84
CA GLN A 19 5.07 10.41 2.39
C GLN A 19 3.85 9.94 3.18
N SER A 20 3.25 10.80 3.99
CA SER A 20 2.03 10.50 4.74
C SER A 20 0.85 10.21 3.81
N CYS A 21 0.67 11.03 2.77
CA CYS A 21 -0.37 10.80 1.75
C CYS A 21 -0.17 9.48 1.01
N PHE A 22 1.07 9.18 0.59
CA PHE A 22 1.41 7.92 -0.05
C PHE A 22 1.07 6.73 0.85
N LEU A 23 1.59 6.71 2.08
CA LEU A 23 1.38 5.60 3.01
C LEU A 23 -0.10 5.40 3.31
N GLY A 24 -0.85 6.47 3.58
CA GLY A 24 -2.28 6.41 3.85
C GLY A 24 -3.06 5.85 2.66
N LYS A 25 -2.82 6.36 1.45
CA LYS A 25 -3.53 5.91 0.24
C LYS A 25 -3.16 4.49 -0.16
N PHE A 26 -1.89 4.13 -0.06
CA PHE A 26 -1.43 2.78 -0.37
C PHE A 26 -2.03 1.75 0.60
N ILE A 27 -2.00 2.01 1.90
CA ILE A 27 -2.61 1.13 2.91
C ILE A 27 -4.12 1.02 2.73
N GLU A 28 -4.81 2.13 2.42
CA GLU A 28 -6.25 2.14 2.13
C GLU A 28 -6.59 1.25 0.93
N GLU A 29 -5.90 1.44 -0.20
CA GLU A 29 -6.13 0.64 -1.42
C GLU A 29 -5.81 -0.85 -1.16
N MET A 30 -4.69 -1.16 -0.48
CA MET A 30 -4.35 -2.53 -0.07
C MET A 30 -5.41 -3.16 0.85
N GLY A 31 -5.92 -2.40 1.82
CA GLY A 31 -6.98 -2.84 2.74
C GLY A 31 -8.27 -3.23 2.01
N GLN A 32 -8.65 -2.46 0.99
CA GLN A 32 -9.80 -2.77 0.15
C GLN A 32 -9.61 -4.09 -0.62
N GLU A 33 -8.43 -4.36 -1.16
CA GLU A 33 -8.15 -5.64 -1.82
C GLU A 33 -8.19 -6.82 -0.84
N SER A 34 -7.61 -6.67 0.36
CA SER A 34 -7.65 -7.70 1.40
C SER A 34 -9.08 -8.03 1.83
N LEU A 35 -9.91 -7.01 2.05
CA LEU A 35 -11.32 -7.20 2.40
C LEU A 35 -12.11 -7.89 1.27
N PHE A 36 -11.82 -7.55 0.01
CA PHE A 36 -12.42 -8.22 -1.13
C PHE A 36 -12.04 -9.70 -1.20
N ILE A 37 -10.77 -10.05 -0.97
CA ILE A 37 -10.30 -11.45 -0.95
C ILE A 37 -10.96 -12.22 0.20
N LEU A 38 -10.96 -11.66 1.41
CA LEU A 38 -11.55 -12.30 2.59
C LEU A 38 -13.05 -12.53 2.40
N SER A 39 -13.79 -11.55 1.89
CA SER A 39 -15.23 -11.65 1.65
C SER A 39 -15.56 -12.64 0.53
N SER A 40 -14.83 -12.61 -0.59
CA SER A 40 -15.05 -13.54 -1.72
C SER A 40 -14.78 -15.00 -1.34
N LYS A 41 -13.77 -15.25 -0.50
CA LYS A 41 -13.44 -16.58 0.02
C LYS A 41 -14.25 -16.96 1.28
N LYS A 42 -15.12 -16.08 1.79
CA LYS A 42 -15.90 -16.24 3.04
C LYS A 42 -15.02 -16.56 4.26
N ILE A 43 -13.83 -15.97 4.33
CA ILE A 43 -12.88 -16.19 5.41
C ILE A 43 -13.19 -15.22 6.55
N ALA A 44 -13.56 -15.77 7.70
CA ALA A 44 -13.62 -14.98 8.94
C ALA A 44 -12.19 -14.65 9.40
N TYR A 45 -11.96 -13.41 9.82
CA TYR A 45 -10.67 -12.94 10.29
C TYR A 45 -10.80 -12.18 11.61
N THR A 46 -9.69 -12.08 12.35
CA THR A 46 -9.46 -11.11 13.43
C THR A 46 -8.52 -10.02 12.92
N ASP A 47 -7.94 -9.18 13.77
CA ASP A 47 -6.89 -8.26 13.32
C ASP A 47 -5.76 -9.01 12.59
N ILE A 48 -5.50 -8.61 11.35
CA ILE A 48 -4.41 -9.13 10.53
C ILE A 48 -3.23 -8.18 10.66
N ARG A 49 -2.05 -8.75 10.95
CA ARG A 49 -0.81 -8.01 11.11
C ARG A 49 0.30 -8.67 10.33
N ALA A 50 1.00 -7.88 9.52
CA ALA A 50 2.18 -8.32 8.80
C ALA A 50 2.99 -7.10 8.36
N GLU A 51 4.08 -7.32 7.64
CA GLU A 51 4.96 -6.27 7.17
C GLU A 51 5.25 -6.46 5.69
N MET A 52 5.41 -5.35 4.99
CA MET A 52 5.76 -5.30 3.57
C MET A 52 7.08 -4.58 3.39
N LYS A 53 7.99 -5.20 2.64
CA LYS A 53 9.20 -4.57 2.11
C LYS A 53 9.08 -4.50 0.60
N PHE A 54 9.43 -3.34 0.04
CA PHE A 54 9.50 -3.17 -1.40
C PHE A 54 10.37 -1.97 -1.78
N VAL A 55 10.72 -1.90 -3.05
CA VAL A 55 11.40 -0.77 -3.66
C VAL A 55 10.50 -0.19 -4.74
N ILE A 56 10.36 1.13 -4.75
CA ILE A 56 9.85 1.86 -5.92
C ILE A 56 11.06 2.27 -6.75
N ASP A 57 11.15 1.77 -7.98
CA ASP A 57 12.27 2.04 -8.88
C ASP A 57 12.23 3.45 -9.49
N GLU A 58 13.23 3.76 -10.30
CA GLU A 58 13.39 5.03 -11.03
C GLU A 58 12.27 5.31 -12.05
N ASN A 59 11.45 4.31 -12.35
CA ASN A 59 10.31 4.41 -13.27
C ASN A 59 8.96 4.44 -12.53
N GLY A 60 8.97 4.39 -11.19
CA GLY A 60 7.75 4.36 -10.38
C GLY A 60 7.08 2.98 -10.33
N ASN A 61 7.83 1.90 -10.58
CA ASN A 61 7.35 0.53 -10.47
C ASN A 61 7.74 -0.10 -9.14
N PHE A 62 6.90 -1.01 -8.64
CA PHE A 62 7.19 -1.81 -7.46
C PHE A 62 8.11 -2.98 -7.82
N THR A 63 9.19 -3.15 -7.04
CA THR A 63 10.20 -4.20 -7.19
C THR A 63 10.63 -4.71 -5.81
N SER A 64 11.38 -5.82 -5.77
CA SER A 64 11.98 -6.36 -4.53
C SER A 64 10.94 -6.60 -3.41
N LEU A 65 9.81 -7.21 -3.77
CA LEU A 65 8.69 -7.46 -2.86
C LEU A 65 9.02 -8.58 -1.86
N GLU A 66 8.88 -8.29 -0.58
CA GLU A 66 8.99 -9.26 0.51
C GLU A 66 7.86 -9.03 1.53
N PHE A 67 7.22 -10.11 1.94
CA PHE A 67 6.08 -10.11 2.86
C PHE A 67 6.43 -10.94 4.10
N ILE A 68 6.23 -10.36 5.28
CA ILE A 68 6.64 -10.94 6.55
C ILE A 68 5.43 -11.05 7.47
N GLY A 69 5.26 -12.22 8.08
CA GLY A 69 4.14 -12.53 8.97
C GLY A 69 3.95 -14.03 9.09
N ASN A 70 2.90 -14.45 9.80
CA ASN A 70 2.45 -15.84 9.73
C ASN A 70 2.02 -16.19 8.29
N GLU A 71 1.96 -17.48 7.97
CA GLU A 71 1.71 -17.97 6.61
C GLU A 71 0.43 -17.38 6.01
N PHE A 72 -0.67 -17.42 6.75
CA PHE A 72 -1.96 -16.86 6.31
C PHE A 72 -1.89 -15.35 6.02
N ASN A 73 -1.35 -14.55 6.94
CA ASN A 73 -1.27 -13.10 6.79
C ASN A 73 -0.36 -12.72 5.61
N LYS A 74 0.75 -13.44 5.46
CA LYS A 74 1.70 -13.26 4.35
C LYS A 74 1.05 -13.54 3.01
N GLU A 75 0.33 -14.67 2.89
CA GLU A 75 -0.38 -15.03 1.66
C GLU A 75 -1.48 -14.03 1.33
N LEU A 76 -2.30 -13.63 2.31
CA LEU A 76 -3.35 -12.65 2.08
C LEU A 76 -2.79 -11.33 1.56
N ILE A 77 -1.72 -10.81 2.17
CA ILE A 77 -1.15 -9.52 1.76
C ILE A 77 -0.48 -9.64 0.39
N LYS A 78 0.16 -10.76 0.10
CA LYS A 78 0.69 -11.03 -1.24
C LYS A 78 -0.43 -11.00 -2.29
N ASP A 79 -1.51 -11.77 -2.08
CA ASP A 79 -2.68 -11.78 -2.98
C ASP A 79 -3.27 -10.37 -3.14
N SER A 80 -3.37 -9.62 -2.03
CA SER A 80 -3.88 -8.25 -2.02
C SER A 80 -2.98 -7.31 -2.81
N PHE A 81 -1.66 -7.47 -2.68
CA PHE A 81 -0.67 -6.69 -3.41
C PHE A 81 -0.74 -6.99 -4.90
N ASP A 82 -0.87 -8.26 -5.30
CA ASP A 82 -0.99 -8.65 -6.70
C ASP A 82 -2.27 -8.07 -7.33
N MET A 83 -3.40 -8.07 -6.60
CA MET A 83 -4.64 -7.42 -7.03
C MET A 83 -4.48 -5.90 -7.15
N TYR A 84 -3.86 -5.27 -6.15
CA TYR A 84 -3.54 -3.85 -6.17
C TYR A 84 -2.65 -3.50 -7.38
N LEU A 85 -1.58 -4.28 -7.61
CA LEU A 85 -0.61 -4.04 -8.67
C LEU A 85 -1.26 -4.19 -10.04
N ASN A 86 -2.15 -5.17 -10.22
CA ASN A 86 -2.93 -5.31 -11.44
C ASN A 86 -3.82 -4.09 -11.72
N LYS A 87 -4.45 -3.51 -10.68
CA LYS A 87 -5.23 -2.27 -10.82
C LYS A 87 -4.33 -1.07 -11.09
N TYR A 88 -3.23 -0.94 -10.35
CA TYR A 88 -2.22 0.10 -10.55
C TYR A 88 -1.63 0.08 -11.97
N ASN A 89 -1.35 -1.12 -12.50
CA ASN A 89 -0.81 -1.31 -13.83
C ASN A 89 -1.75 -0.80 -14.93
N LYS A 90 -3.07 -0.88 -14.71
CA LYS A 90 -4.11 -0.36 -15.61
C LYS A 90 -4.39 1.14 -15.45
N LYS A 91 -3.94 1.78 -14.36
CA LYS A 91 -4.10 3.24 -14.15
C LYS A 91 -3.25 4.02 -15.16
N LYS A 92 -3.82 5.09 -15.73
CA LYS A 92 -3.10 6.02 -16.62
C LYS A 92 -2.01 6.81 -15.90
N LYS A 93 -2.25 7.17 -14.63
CA LYS A 93 -1.28 7.88 -13.79
C LYS A 93 -0.48 6.88 -12.96
N LYS A 94 0.85 7.01 -13.02
CA LYS A 94 1.83 6.24 -12.25
C LYS A 94 2.44 7.09 -11.14
N ILE A 95 3.13 6.42 -10.23
CA ILE A 95 3.97 7.08 -9.22
C ILE A 95 5.07 7.85 -9.94
N VAL A 96 5.23 9.12 -9.57
CA VAL A 96 6.41 9.88 -9.97
C VAL A 96 7.55 9.46 -9.03
N PRO A 97 8.67 8.95 -9.57
CA PRO A 97 9.78 8.44 -8.78
C PRO A 97 10.39 9.51 -7.88
N ALA A 98 11.10 9.09 -6.85
CA ALA A 98 11.91 10.00 -6.07
C ALA A 98 13.00 10.62 -6.95
N LYS A 99 13.41 11.85 -6.64
CA LYS A 99 14.55 12.52 -7.30
C LYS A 99 15.66 12.84 -6.31
N ASP A 100 16.90 12.80 -6.78
CA ASP A 100 18.10 13.30 -6.08
C ASP A 100 18.17 14.85 -6.10
N ALA A 101 19.25 15.41 -5.56
CA ALA A 101 19.48 16.86 -5.54
C ALA A 101 19.68 17.47 -6.95
N ASN A 102 20.04 16.66 -7.94
CA ASN A 102 20.25 17.06 -9.33
C ASN A 102 18.97 16.87 -10.18
N GLY A 103 17.90 16.33 -9.60
CA GLY A 103 16.64 16.05 -10.29
C GLY A 103 16.60 14.70 -11.01
N ASN A 104 17.62 13.85 -10.87
CA ASN A 104 17.64 12.51 -11.45
C ASN A 104 16.71 11.59 -10.66
N PRO A 105 15.90 10.74 -11.35
CA PRO A 105 15.14 9.70 -10.68
C PRO A 105 16.04 8.78 -9.86
N ILE A 106 15.58 8.39 -8.68
CA ILE A 106 16.23 7.44 -7.78
C ILE A 106 15.19 6.46 -7.23
N SER A 107 15.65 5.25 -6.94
CA SER A 107 14.85 4.25 -6.24
C SER A 107 14.65 4.61 -4.76
N LYS A 108 13.54 4.14 -4.16
CA LYS A 108 13.29 4.31 -2.73
C LYS A 108 12.73 3.04 -2.11
N SER A 109 13.38 2.59 -1.04
CA SER A 109 12.97 1.42 -0.26
C SER A 109 11.91 1.79 0.79
N PHE A 110 10.98 0.88 0.99
CA PHE A 110 9.91 0.98 1.96
C PHE A 110 9.87 -0.27 2.84
N TYR A 111 9.63 -0.03 4.12
CA TYR A 111 9.30 -1.04 5.10
C TYR A 111 8.05 -0.56 5.84
N ILE A 112 6.92 -1.21 5.58
CA ILE A 112 5.61 -0.73 6.00
C ILE A 112 4.95 -1.80 6.87
N PRO A 113 4.63 -1.49 8.15
CA PRO A 113 3.76 -2.34 8.94
C PRO A 113 2.34 -2.25 8.36
N TYR A 114 1.74 -3.41 8.13
CA TYR A 114 0.37 -3.55 7.63
C TYR A 114 -0.52 -4.08 8.74
N VAL A 115 -1.62 -3.36 8.99
CA VAL A 115 -2.65 -3.79 9.94
C VAL A 115 -4.02 -3.63 9.29
N LEU A 116 -4.72 -4.74 9.08
CA LEU A 116 -6.13 -4.74 8.74
C LEU A 116 -6.92 -5.02 10.02
N LYS A 117 -7.65 -4.00 10.48
CA LYS A 117 -8.53 -4.12 11.64
C LYS A 117 -9.82 -4.81 11.26
N LYS A 118 -10.28 -5.72 12.11
CA LYS A 118 -11.64 -6.23 11.98
C LYS A 118 -12.60 -5.18 12.54
N ASP A 119 -13.41 -4.59 11.68
CA ASP A 119 -14.57 -3.83 12.16
C ASP A 119 -15.55 -4.82 12.80
N LEU A 120 -15.60 -4.82 14.14
CA LEU A 120 -16.65 -5.52 14.87
C LEU A 120 -17.95 -4.73 14.67
N PRO A 121 -19.07 -5.37 14.26
CA PRO A 121 -20.35 -4.69 14.32
C PRO A 121 -20.60 -4.29 15.77
N THR A 122 -20.68 -2.98 16.03
CA THR A 122 -21.18 -2.47 17.31
C THR A 122 -22.65 -2.90 17.42
N TYR A 123 -22.92 -3.98 18.14
CA TYR A 123 -24.27 -4.30 18.56
C TYR A 123 -24.73 -3.17 19.48
N ARG A 124 -25.56 -2.24 18.97
CA ARG A 124 -26.37 -1.37 19.82
C ARG A 124 -27.38 -2.28 20.50
N VAL A 125 -27.13 -2.58 21.76
CA VAL A 125 -28.14 -3.17 22.66
C VAL A 125 -29.20 -2.08 22.84
N TYR A 126 -30.39 -2.31 22.30
CA TYR A 126 -31.60 -1.54 22.61
C TYR A 126 -32.28 -2.15 23.83
#